data_AF-G8B586-F1
#
_entry.id   AF-G8B586-F1
#
_cell.length_a   1.000
_cell.length_b   1.000
_cell.length_c   1.000
_cell.angle_alpha   90.00
_cell.angle_beta   90.00
_cell.angle_gamma   90.00
#
_symmetry.space_group_name_H-M   'P 1'
#
loop_
_entity.id
_entity.type
_entity.pdbx_description
1 polymer ?
#
loop_
_entity_poly.entity_id
_entity_poly.type
_entity_poly.pdbx_seq_one_letter_code
_entity_poly.pdbx_strand_id
1 'polypeptide(L)'
;MWTRIIFVVLSTTLYALQIPLIPPGQDPFYLAPANYESLPLGTILKFRPTPNKLVNICFTFELKSSWQILYRSQNSFGEPTAIVMTVMEPFNSQPSKVLSYQTFQDSANINCSPSYGFQFGAPLSTIASQLDMRFLVPALKQGYYIISSDYEGFNSSFVAGRQSGYAVLDGVRAAIRSQSISGIHPSAKVVLWGYSGGSIASSWAASLQPTYAPELKQHLLGCALGGFVTNITATAEITDGGIFAGLIPLALHGLSNEYQEFRQVVHDNLDPQHMDFFNQGSERCFAGGLNFFRFRSFFSGSNRTFPRGFDLLHDETIGKIIEENCVCHLNQTFLPQIPMFLYHGLFDEIVPITGPRHIFNRWCSWGIKSLEFAEDLLTAHVGQQIVGAAAAWTWIENLFNGGKPVEGCVHTQRLNNLYFYPGVKQETKDYFLGFEFSILDYIIGGKTLDWNVL
;
A
#
# COMPACT_ATOMS: atom_id res chain seq x y z
N MET A 1 64.42 13.13 -32.36
CA MET A 1 64.61 13.39 -30.93
C MET A 1 63.36 14.10 -30.43
N TRP A 2 62.48 13.34 -29.76
CA TRP A 2 61.45 13.78 -28.81
C TRP A 2 60.21 14.58 -29.29
N THR A 3 59.10 13.82 -29.31
CA THR A 3 57.78 14.11 -28.71
C THR A 3 56.99 15.33 -29.17
N ARG A 4 55.85 15.07 -29.83
CA ARG A 4 54.50 15.53 -29.43
C ARG A 4 53.44 15.01 -30.42
N ILE A 5 53.00 13.77 -30.21
CA ILE A 5 51.68 13.32 -30.68
C ILE A 5 50.76 13.52 -29.48
N ILE A 6 49.98 14.60 -29.51
CA ILE A 6 48.88 14.80 -28.56
C ILE A 6 47.75 13.90 -29.06
N PHE A 7 47.62 12.73 -28.46
CA PHE A 7 46.40 11.93 -28.54
C PHE A 7 45.31 12.69 -27.77
N VAL A 8 44.44 13.40 -28.49
CA VAL A 8 43.15 13.82 -27.93
C VAL A 8 42.27 12.57 -27.95
N VAL A 9 42.35 11.76 -26.90
CA VAL A 9 41.26 10.85 -26.56
C VAL A 9 40.16 11.74 -26.00
N LEU A 10 39.24 12.17 -26.86
CA LEU A 10 37.93 12.63 -26.44
C LEU A 10 37.29 11.43 -25.74
N SER A 11 37.41 11.39 -24.42
CA SER A 11 36.58 10.54 -23.59
C SER A 11 35.14 10.95 -23.84
N THR A 12 34.45 10.22 -24.70
CA THR A 12 32.99 10.22 -24.80
C THR A 12 32.45 9.54 -23.55
N THR A 13 32.69 10.14 -22.38
CA THR A 13 31.77 10.02 -21.27
C THR A 13 30.51 10.72 -21.74
N LEU A 14 29.65 9.97 -22.43
CA LEU A 14 28.22 10.18 -22.35
C LEU A 14 27.90 10.18 -20.86
N TYR A 15 27.94 11.36 -20.25
CA TYR A 15 27.04 11.63 -19.15
C TYR A 15 25.67 11.35 -19.76
N ALA A 16 25.14 10.15 -19.49
CA ALA A 16 23.72 9.93 -19.64
C ALA A 16 23.09 11.05 -18.82
N LEU A 17 22.58 12.07 -19.51
CA LEU A 17 21.86 13.18 -18.89
C LEU A 17 20.82 12.51 -18.01
N GLN A 18 21.03 12.54 -16.70
CA GLN A 18 20.05 12.07 -15.75
C GLN A 18 18.83 12.94 -15.97
N ILE A 19 17.81 12.40 -16.64
CA ILE A 19 16.55 13.09 -16.80
C ILE A 19 16.01 13.22 -15.37
N PRO A 20 15.87 14.46 -14.85
CA PRO A 20 15.34 14.64 -13.50
C PRO A 20 13.94 14.04 -13.47
N LEU A 21 13.67 13.23 -12.45
CA LEU A 21 12.39 12.58 -12.32
C LEU A 21 11.31 13.63 -12.03
N ILE A 22 10.37 13.80 -12.97
CA ILE A 22 9.33 14.81 -12.89
C ILE A 22 8.28 14.38 -11.85
N PRO A 23 7.94 15.22 -10.85
CA PRO A 23 6.91 14.90 -9.88
C PRO A 23 5.53 14.71 -10.56
N PRO A 24 4.68 13.78 -10.06
CA PRO A 24 3.34 13.53 -10.58
C PRO A 24 2.50 14.77 -10.85
N GLY A 25 2.49 15.74 -9.93
CA GLY A 25 1.73 16.99 -10.08
C GLY A 25 2.21 17.90 -11.22
N GLN A 26 3.36 17.61 -11.83
CA GLN A 26 3.94 18.35 -12.96
C GLN A 26 4.09 17.49 -14.22
N ASP A 27 3.74 16.20 -14.14
CA ASP A 27 3.95 15.25 -15.22
C ASP A 27 2.64 15.04 -16.02
N PRO A 28 2.61 15.40 -17.32
CA PRO A 28 1.43 15.22 -18.16
C PRO A 28 0.94 13.77 -18.26
N PHE A 29 1.76 12.77 -17.87
CA PHE A 29 1.31 11.39 -17.78
C PHE A 29 0.18 11.21 -16.75
N TYR A 30 0.12 12.01 -15.70
CA TYR A 30 -0.93 11.97 -14.66
C TYR A 30 -2.17 12.81 -15.04
N LEU A 31 -2.32 13.19 -16.30
CA LEU A 31 -3.54 13.83 -16.82
C LEU A 31 -4.34 12.85 -17.68
N ALA A 32 -5.61 12.65 -17.37
CA ALA A 32 -6.46 11.83 -18.23
C ALA A 32 -6.66 12.49 -19.62
N PRO A 33 -6.63 11.72 -20.73
CA PRO A 33 -6.90 12.27 -22.06
C PRO A 33 -8.37 12.67 -22.19
N ALA A 34 -8.69 13.58 -23.12
CA ALA A 34 -10.08 13.98 -23.36
C ALA A 34 -10.99 12.79 -23.75
N ASN A 35 -12.25 12.83 -23.32
CA ASN A 35 -13.30 11.84 -23.62
C ASN A 35 -13.06 10.44 -23.02
N TYR A 36 -12.15 10.31 -22.06
CA TYR A 36 -11.91 9.04 -21.36
C TYR A 36 -13.07 8.63 -20.44
N GLU A 37 -13.93 9.59 -20.07
CA GLU A 37 -14.97 9.48 -19.05
C GLU A 37 -16.02 8.42 -19.38
N SER A 38 -16.29 8.21 -20.67
CA SER A 38 -17.25 7.23 -21.17
C SER A 38 -16.65 5.85 -21.45
N LEU A 39 -15.33 5.70 -21.30
CA LEU A 39 -14.66 4.43 -21.56
C LEU A 39 -14.97 3.40 -20.46
N PRO A 40 -14.98 2.10 -20.79
CA PRO A 40 -15.14 1.05 -19.79
C PRO A 40 -14.12 1.14 -18.66
N LEU A 41 -14.52 0.78 -17.45
CA LEU A 41 -13.62 0.68 -16.29
C LEU A 41 -12.44 -0.25 -16.58
N GLY A 42 -11.23 0.15 -16.16
CA GLY A 42 -9.97 -0.54 -16.43
C GLY A 42 -9.49 -0.45 -17.88
N THR A 43 -10.02 0.48 -18.69
CA THR A 43 -9.46 0.76 -20.03
C THR A 43 -8.11 1.44 -19.89
N ILE A 44 -7.09 0.93 -20.59
CA ILE A 44 -5.76 1.53 -20.65
C ILE A 44 -5.83 2.80 -21.49
N LEU A 45 -5.46 3.93 -20.89
CA LEU A 45 -5.53 5.26 -21.50
C LEU A 45 -4.17 5.68 -22.06
N LYS A 46 -3.10 5.44 -21.29
CA LYS A 46 -1.71 5.70 -21.66
C LYS A 46 -0.81 4.66 -21.04
N PHE A 47 0.34 4.44 -21.63
CA PHE A 47 1.41 3.65 -21.00
C PHE A 47 2.77 4.22 -21.40
N ARG A 48 3.77 4.00 -20.55
CA ARG A 48 5.18 4.29 -20.84
C ARG A 48 6.08 3.32 -20.07
N PRO A 49 7.30 3.03 -20.54
CA PRO A 49 8.33 2.50 -19.65
C PRO A 49 8.48 3.42 -18.43
N THR A 50 8.80 2.88 -17.26
CA THR A 50 9.07 3.73 -16.09
C THR A 50 10.21 4.71 -16.42
N PRO A 51 10.04 6.03 -16.19
CA PRO A 51 11.06 7.02 -16.54
C PRO A 51 12.47 6.67 -16.05
N ASN A 52 12.58 6.15 -14.81
CA ASN A 52 13.81 5.64 -14.24
C ASN A 52 13.66 4.17 -13.80
N LYS A 53 14.79 3.53 -13.52
CA LYS A 53 14.82 2.18 -12.93
C LYS A 53 14.12 2.20 -11.57
N LEU A 54 13.43 1.11 -11.24
CA LEU A 54 12.87 0.94 -9.90
C LEU A 54 13.97 0.57 -8.91
N VAL A 55 13.85 1.05 -7.67
CA VAL A 55 14.87 0.89 -6.63
C VAL A 55 14.28 0.47 -5.31
N ASN A 56 15.16 -0.09 -4.50
CA ASN A 56 14.96 -0.41 -3.10
C ASN A 56 16.19 0.07 -2.33
N ILE A 57 15.99 0.47 -1.07
CA ILE A 57 17.04 1.05 -0.23
C ILE A 57 18.03 0.04 0.33
N CYS A 58 17.64 -1.23 0.48
CA CYS A 58 18.45 -2.23 1.20
C CYS A 58 19.27 -3.14 0.27
N PHE A 59 18.83 -3.34 -0.98
CA PHE A 59 19.46 -4.27 -1.91
C PHE A 59 19.08 -3.96 -3.37
N THR A 60 19.91 -4.42 -4.30
CA THR A 60 19.62 -4.34 -5.73
C THR A 60 18.75 -5.51 -6.19
N PHE A 61 17.83 -5.25 -7.09
CA PHE A 61 17.10 -6.27 -7.84
C PHE A 61 17.04 -5.83 -9.30
N GLU A 62 16.90 -6.79 -10.21
CA GLU A 62 16.81 -6.50 -11.64
C GLU A 62 15.46 -6.95 -12.18
N LEU A 63 14.83 -6.05 -12.94
CA LEU A 63 13.63 -6.33 -13.71
C LEU A 63 14.00 -6.44 -15.18
N LYS A 64 13.31 -7.31 -15.90
CA LYS A 64 13.39 -7.36 -17.36
C LYS A 64 12.78 -6.10 -17.95
N SER A 65 11.65 -5.64 -17.40
CA SER A 65 10.98 -4.42 -17.82
C SER A 65 10.06 -3.89 -16.71
N SER A 66 9.76 -2.60 -16.78
CA SER A 66 8.76 -1.96 -15.93
C SER A 66 8.03 -0.86 -16.69
N TRP A 67 6.74 -0.72 -16.43
CA TRP A 67 5.88 0.27 -17.07
C TRP A 67 5.07 1.04 -16.05
N GLN A 68 4.73 2.29 -16.39
CA GLN A 68 3.57 2.96 -15.82
C GLN A 68 2.42 2.85 -16.81
N ILE A 69 1.24 2.49 -16.31
CA ILE A 69 0.00 2.39 -17.09
C ILE A 69 -1.02 3.31 -16.43
N LEU A 70 -1.56 4.26 -17.18
CA LEU A 70 -2.70 5.05 -16.79
C LEU A 70 -3.97 4.35 -17.28
N TYR A 71 -4.93 4.11 -16.40
CA TYR A 71 -6.19 3.45 -16.74
C TYR A 71 -7.40 4.19 -16.17
N ARG A 72 -8.56 4.00 -16.82
CA ARG A 72 -9.87 4.52 -16.40
C ARG A 72 -10.29 3.84 -15.08
N SER A 73 -10.60 4.64 -14.05
CA SER A 73 -11.30 4.23 -12.82
C SER A 73 -12.50 5.17 -12.49
N GLN A 74 -13.06 5.07 -11.30
CA GLN A 74 -14.00 6.03 -10.75
C GLN A 74 -13.70 6.36 -9.28
N ASN A 75 -14.10 7.55 -8.83
CA ASN A 75 -13.90 8.00 -7.46
C ASN A 75 -14.95 7.42 -6.48
N SER A 76 -14.93 7.85 -5.21
CA SER A 76 -15.83 7.35 -4.17
C SER A 76 -17.32 7.58 -4.50
N PHE A 77 -17.61 8.57 -5.34
CA PHE A 77 -18.96 8.95 -5.78
C PHE A 77 -19.36 8.31 -7.12
N GLY A 78 -18.48 7.53 -7.74
CA GLY A 78 -18.71 6.90 -9.04
C GLY A 78 -18.43 7.83 -10.23
N GLU A 79 -17.84 9.00 -10.01
CA GLU A 79 -17.46 9.92 -11.07
C GLU A 79 -16.20 9.43 -11.78
N PRO A 80 -16.05 9.65 -13.09
CA PRO A 80 -14.88 9.21 -13.83
C PRO A 80 -13.57 9.81 -13.30
N THR A 81 -12.56 8.96 -13.13
CA THR A 81 -11.18 9.37 -12.82
C THR A 81 -10.19 8.44 -13.53
N ALA A 82 -8.91 8.75 -13.46
CA ALA A 82 -7.85 7.87 -13.95
C ALA A 82 -6.84 7.59 -12.85
N ILE A 83 -6.22 6.41 -12.92
CA ILE A 83 -5.26 5.93 -11.93
C ILE A 83 -4.02 5.45 -12.66
N VAL A 84 -2.85 5.74 -12.10
CA VAL A 84 -1.58 5.18 -12.56
C VAL A 84 -1.28 3.91 -11.78
N MET A 85 -0.77 2.88 -12.45
CA MET A 85 -0.10 1.76 -11.80
C MET A 85 1.30 1.55 -12.35
N THR A 86 2.17 1.03 -11.49
CA THR A 86 3.45 0.44 -11.89
C THR A 86 3.28 -1.05 -12.14
N VAL A 87 3.75 -1.53 -13.29
CA VAL A 87 3.85 -2.94 -13.64
C VAL A 87 5.31 -3.36 -13.67
N MET A 88 5.65 -4.48 -13.03
CA MET A 88 7.01 -5.00 -12.91
C MET A 88 7.09 -6.41 -13.54
N GLU A 89 7.96 -6.57 -14.54
CA GLU A 89 8.24 -7.87 -15.18
C GLU A 89 9.61 -8.40 -14.72
N PRO A 90 9.66 -9.57 -14.05
CA PRO A 90 10.92 -10.24 -13.74
C PRO A 90 11.48 -10.99 -14.97
N PHE A 91 12.78 -11.32 -14.96
CA PHE A 91 13.43 -12.04 -16.08
C PHE A 91 12.89 -13.46 -16.31
N ASN A 92 12.51 -14.15 -15.24
CA ASN A 92 11.90 -15.48 -15.27
C ASN A 92 10.35 -15.40 -15.26
N SER A 93 9.79 -14.42 -15.98
CA SER A 93 8.37 -14.09 -15.89
C SER A 93 7.44 -15.27 -16.19
N GLN A 94 6.39 -15.38 -15.37
CA GLN A 94 5.24 -16.26 -15.52
C GLN A 94 4.00 -15.39 -15.79
N PRO A 95 3.67 -15.12 -17.08
CA PRO A 95 2.59 -14.20 -17.46
C PRO A 95 1.21 -14.47 -16.87
N SER A 96 0.96 -15.69 -16.37
CA SER A 96 -0.30 -16.09 -15.76
C SER A 96 -0.39 -15.84 -14.25
N LYS A 97 0.66 -15.30 -13.60
CA LYS A 97 0.70 -15.06 -12.15
C LYS A 97 1.05 -13.62 -11.85
N VAL A 98 0.13 -12.91 -11.18
CA VAL A 98 0.25 -11.48 -10.87
C VAL A 98 -0.03 -11.24 -9.40
N LEU A 99 0.93 -10.67 -8.67
CA LEU A 99 0.68 -10.11 -7.35
C LEU A 99 0.21 -8.65 -7.52
N SER A 100 -1.00 -8.33 -7.06
CA SER A 100 -1.44 -6.95 -6.91
C SER A 100 -1.08 -6.50 -5.50
N TYR A 101 -0.07 -5.65 -5.40
CA TYR A 101 0.41 -5.15 -4.11
C TYR A 101 -0.06 -3.72 -3.88
N GLN A 102 -0.48 -3.43 -2.66
CA GLN A 102 -0.92 -2.10 -2.24
C GLN A 102 0.12 -1.53 -1.26
N THR A 103 0.93 -0.58 -1.76
CA THR A 103 1.93 0.15 -0.97
C THR A 103 1.28 1.00 0.11
N PHE A 104 1.85 1.08 1.31
CA PHE A 104 1.38 2.04 2.33
C PHE A 104 1.79 3.48 1.97
N GLN A 105 1.06 4.13 1.04
CA GLN A 105 1.34 5.51 0.63
C GLN A 105 1.15 6.50 1.77
N ASP A 106 0.03 6.37 2.50
CA ASP A 106 -0.28 7.06 3.75
C ASP A 106 -0.08 8.58 3.71
N SER A 107 -0.49 9.23 2.60
CA SER A 107 -0.15 10.63 2.32
C SER A 107 -1.17 11.34 1.44
N ALA A 108 -1.58 12.55 1.82
CA ALA A 108 -2.57 13.32 1.07
C ALA A 108 -2.02 14.15 -0.11
N ASN A 109 -0.94 13.71 -0.76
CA ASN A 109 -0.27 14.46 -1.82
C ASN A 109 0.12 13.57 -3.01
N ILE A 110 -0.21 14.01 -4.23
CA ILE A 110 0.03 13.23 -5.45
C ILE A 110 1.51 12.96 -5.71
N ASN A 111 2.42 13.80 -5.18
CA ASN A 111 3.85 13.57 -5.30
C ASN A 111 4.37 12.47 -4.35
N CYS A 112 3.48 11.84 -3.58
CA CYS A 112 3.75 10.68 -2.75
C CYS A 112 3.30 9.36 -3.39
N SER A 113 2.71 9.41 -4.59
CA SER A 113 2.21 8.25 -5.31
C SER A 113 3.26 7.13 -5.46
N PRO A 114 2.89 5.85 -5.21
CA PRO A 114 3.79 4.72 -5.34
C PRO A 114 4.54 4.65 -6.67
N SER A 115 3.85 4.94 -7.77
CA SER A 115 4.44 4.89 -9.09
C SER A 115 5.59 5.89 -9.32
N TYR A 116 5.62 6.98 -8.54
CA TYR A 116 6.75 7.90 -8.46
C TYR A 116 7.79 7.42 -7.44
N GLY A 117 7.37 7.04 -6.23
CA GLY A 117 8.26 6.67 -5.13
C GLY A 117 9.14 5.45 -5.40
N PHE A 118 8.70 4.50 -6.22
CA PHE A 118 9.50 3.34 -6.61
C PHE A 118 10.74 3.67 -7.45
N GLN A 119 10.81 4.84 -8.08
CA GLN A 119 11.82 5.13 -9.10
C GLN A 119 13.11 5.72 -8.51
N PHE A 120 14.25 5.39 -9.12
CA PHE A 120 15.52 6.02 -8.81
C PHE A 120 15.43 7.54 -9.00
N GLY A 121 15.97 8.31 -8.07
CA GLY A 121 15.89 9.77 -8.07
C GLY A 121 14.60 10.33 -7.46
N ALA A 122 13.64 9.49 -7.05
CA ALA A 122 12.53 9.94 -6.22
C ALA A 122 13.04 10.46 -4.86
N PRO A 123 12.40 11.50 -4.29
CA PRO A 123 12.85 12.09 -3.04
C PRO A 123 12.66 11.13 -1.86
N LEU A 124 13.53 11.24 -0.86
CA LEU A 124 13.49 10.41 0.35
C LEU A 124 12.15 10.53 1.12
N SER A 125 11.37 11.58 0.90
CA SER A 125 10.01 11.69 1.46
C SER A 125 9.10 10.54 1.00
N THR A 126 9.32 9.96 -0.18
CA THR A 126 8.52 8.87 -0.78
C THR A 126 9.01 7.45 -0.42
N ILE A 127 9.90 7.35 0.57
CA ILE A 127 10.63 6.12 0.90
C ILE A 127 9.75 4.90 1.22
N ALA A 128 8.50 5.12 1.62
CA ALA A 128 7.51 4.05 1.87
C ALA A 128 7.43 3.07 0.69
N SER A 129 7.42 3.57 -0.55
CA SER A 129 7.38 2.72 -1.75
C SER A 129 8.63 1.83 -1.88
N GLN A 130 9.81 2.39 -1.61
CA GLN A 130 11.07 1.66 -1.71
C GLN A 130 11.24 0.67 -0.55
N LEU A 131 10.71 1.00 0.64
CA LEU A 131 10.60 0.06 1.76
C LEU A 131 9.68 -1.10 1.41
N ASP A 132 8.58 -0.84 0.71
CA ASP A 132 7.62 -1.87 0.30
C ASP A 132 8.17 -2.83 -0.75
N MET A 133 9.05 -2.35 -1.63
CA MET A 133 9.70 -3.14 -2.68
C MET A 133 10.37 -4.41 -2.13
N ARG A 134 10.76 -4.44 -0.85
CA ARG A 134 11.31 -5.63 -0.22
C ARG A 134 10.31 -6.78 -0.07
N PHE A 135 9.04 -6.50 0.14
CA PHE A 135 7.99 -7.52 0.23
C PHE A 135 7.64 -8.09 -1.15
N LEU A 136 8.03 -7.38 -2.22
CA LEU A 136 7.76 -7.73 -3.60
C LEU A 136 8.77 -8.74 -4.18
N VAL A 137 10.00 -8.74 -3.68
CA VAL A 137 11.09 -9.55 -4.24
C VAL A 137 10.84 -11.05 -4.23
N PRO A 138 10.26 -11.67 -3.18
CA PRO A 138 9.93 -13.09 -3.23
C PRO A 138 9.04 -13.43 -4.44
N ALA A 139 8.07 -12.57 -4.74
CA ALA A 139 7.21 -12.71 -5.93
C ALA A 139 7.98 -12.54 -7.23
N LEU A 140 8.81 -11.50 -7.34
CA LEU A 140 9.68 -11.28 -8.52
C LEU A 140 10.63 -12.47 -8.74
N LYS A 141 11.24 -13.02 -7.69
CA LYS A 141 12.13 -14.19 -7.76
C LYS A 141 11.41 -15.45 -8.22
N GLN A 142 10.14 -15.62 -7.86
CA GLN A 142 9.31 -16.70 -8.40
C GLN A 142 8.76 -16.42 -9.81
N GLY A 143 9.14 -15.29 -10.43
CA GLY A 143 8.71 -14.94 -11.77
C GLY A 143 7.32 -14.34 -11.83
N TYR A 144 6.71 -13.96 -10.69
CA TYR A 144 5.38 -13.37 -10.70
C TYR A 144 5.48 -11.91 -11.15
N TYR A 145 4.55 -11.50 -12.01
CA TYR A 145 4.37 -10.09 -12.30
C TYR A 145 3.87 -9.37 -11.05
N ILE A 146 4.21 -8.09 -10.94
CA ILE A 146 3.66 -7.25 -9.87
C ILE A 146 2.97 -6.05 -10.49
N ILE A 147 1.79 -5.74 -9.96
CA ILE A 147 1.10 -4.48 -10.23
C ILE A 147 0.89 -3.73 -8.91
N SER A 148 1.17 -2.43 -8.91
CA SER A 148 0.93 -1.56 -7.77
C SER A 148 0.27 -0.29 -8.26
N SER A 149 -1.00 -0.09 -7.90
CA SER A 149 -1.77 1.11 -8.28
C SER A 149 -1.56 2.22 -7.26
N ASP A 150 -1.55 3.46 -7.75
CA ASP A 150 -1.64 4.66 -6.93
C ASP A 150 -3.08 4.82 -6.44
N TYR A 151 -3.49 3.94 -5.53
CA TYR A 151 -4.91 3.71 -5.22
C TYR A 151 -5.61 4.90 -4.58
N GLU A 152 -4.86 5.84 -3.99
CA GLU A 152 -5.41 7.09 -3.47
C GLU A 152 -5.82 8.06 -4.60
N GLY A 153 -5.41 7.77 -5.84
CA GLY A 153 -5.76 8.51 -7.06
C GLY A 153 -5.15 9.91 -7.14
N PHE A 154 -5.59 10.68 -8.14
CA PHE A 154 -5.04 12.02 -8.42
C PHE A 154 -5.25 13.02 -7.27
N ASN A 155 -6.30 12.83 -6.48
CA ASN A 155 -6.57 13.65 -5.30
C ASN A 155 -5.78 13.19 -4.06
N SER A 156 -5.11 12.03 -4.13
CA SER A 156 -4.42 11.44 -2.97
C SER A 156 -5.34 11.37 -1.75
N SER A 157 -6.48 10.72 -1.98
CA SER A 157 -7.57 10.61 -1.02
C SER A 157 -7.23 9.54 0.03
N PHE A 158 -6.15 9.73 0.79
CA PHE A 158 -5.72 8.78 1.83
C PHE A 158 -6.91 8.45 2.75
N VAL A 159 -7.02 7.17 3.10
CA VAL A 159 -8.11 6.50 3.83
C VAL A 159 -9.50 6.50 3.15
N ALA A 160 -9.67 7.09 1.96
CA ALA A 160 -10.90 6.94 1.18
C ALA A 160 -11.01 5.52 0.61
N GLY A 161 -11.85 4.71 1.24
CA GLY A 161 -11.94 3.27 1.01
C GLY A 161 -12.48 2.90 -0.37
N ARG A 162 -13.57 3.55 -0.80
CA ARG A 162 -14.20 3.26 -2.11
C ARG A 162 -13.28 3.58 -3.27
N GLN A 163 -12.72 4.80 -3.29
CA GLN A 163 -11.68 5.21 -4.25
C GLN A 163 -10.55 4.17 -4.32
N SER A 164 -10.00 3.79 -3.17
CA SER A 164 -8.90 2.83 -3.09
C SER A 164 -9.26 1.45 -3.65
N GLY A 165 -10.43 0.93 -3.30
CA GLY A 165 -10.88 -0.38 -3.78
C GLY A 165 -11.23 -0.39 -5.27
N TYR A 166 -11.86 0.67 -5.80
CA TYR A 166 -12.13 0.81 -7.23
C TYR A 166 -10.84 0.88 -8.03
N ALA A 167 -9.89 1.71 -7.60
CA ALA A 167 -8.57 1.80 -8.21
C ALA A 167 -7.89 0.42 -8.29
N VAL A 168 -7.82 -0.33 -7.20
CA VAL A 168 -7.20 -1.67 -7.21
C VAL A 168 -7.89 -2.62 -8.19
N LEU A 169 -9.23 -2.72 -8.17
CA LEU A 169 -9.98 -3.64 -9.04
C LEU A 169 -9.87 -3.24 -10.52
N ASP A 170 -9.90 -1.95 -10.82
CA ASP A 170 -9.71 -1.45 -12.19
C ASP A 170 -8.27 -1.59 -12.67
N GLY A 171 -7.30 -1.51 -11.76
CA GLY A 171 -5.90 -1.85 -12.03
C GLY A 171 -5.75 -3.32 -12.40
N VAL A 172 -6.48 -4.23 -11.74
CA VAL A 172 -6.53 -5.65 -12.14
C VAL A 172 -7.15 -5.82 -13.53
N ARG A 173 -8.26 -5.13 -13.84
CA ARG A 173 -8.86 -5.12 -15.19
C ARG A 173 -7.86 -4.62 -16.24
N ALA A 174 -7.15 -3.53 -15.95
CA ALA A 174 -6.13 -2.98 -16.85
C ALA A 174 -4.96 -3.95 -17.04
N ALA A 175 -4.49 -4.59 -15.97
CA ALA A 175 -3.39 -5.54 -16.01
C ALA A 175 -3.68 -6.74 -16.92
N ILE A 176 -4.84 -7.40 -16.75
CA ILE A 176 -5.21 -8.56 -17.61
C ILE A 176 -5.51 -8.15 -19.06
N ARG A 177 -5.77 -6.87 -19.33
CA ARG A 177 -5.91 -6.32 -20.70
C ARG A 177 -4.58 -5.82 -21.29
N SER A 178 -3.49 -5.85 -20.52
CA SER A 178 -2.21 -5.26 -20.91
C SER A 178 -1.27 -6.21 -21.65
N GLN A 179 -1.75 -7.35 -22.16
CA GLN A 179 -0.91 -8.38 -22.80
C GLN A 179 0.02 -7.83 -23.89
N SER A 180 -0.47 -6.93 -24.74
CA SER A 180 0.32 -6.31 -25.81
C SER A 180 1.37 -5.30 -25.31
N ILE A 181 1.31 -4.90 -24.04
CA ILE A 181 2.20 -3.90 -23.40
C ILE A 181 3.17 -4.60 -22.45
N SER A 182 2.65 -5.35 -21.47
CA SER A 182 3.42 -5.95 -20.37
C SER A 182 3.69 -7.45 -20.56
N GLY A 183 2.95 -8.11 -21.45
CA GLY A 183 2.96 -9.56 -21.60
C GLY A 183 2.04 -10.32 -20.64
N ILE A 184 1.44 -9.67 -19.62
CA ILE A 184 0.50 -10.32 -18.68
C ILE A 184 -0.63 -11.02 -19.46
N HIS A 185 -0.85 -12.29 -19.16
CA HIS A 185 -1.81 -13.11 -19.87
C HIS A 185 -3.25 -12.71 -19.51
N PRO A 186 -4.22 -12.68 -20.45
CA PRO A 186 -5.60 -12.29 -20.15
C PRO A 186 -6.32 -13.18 -19.14
N SER A 187 -5.91 -14.44 -18.99
CA SER A 187 -6.43 -15.35 -17.96
C SER A 187 -5.60 -15.39 -16.68
N ALA A 188 -4.67 -14.43 -16.50
CA ALA A 188 -3.80 -14.40 -15.34
C ALA A 188 -4.59 -14.46 -14.03
N LYS A 189 -4.01 -15.19 -13.08
CA LYS A 189 -4.46 -15.28 -11.72
C LYS A 189 -3.78 -14.22 -10.88
N VAL A 190 -4.55 -13.63 -9.98
CA VAL A 190 -4.17 -12.47 -9.20
C VAL A 190 -4.36 -12.75 -7.72
N VAL A 191 -3.38 -12.40 -6.89
CA VAL A 191 -3.54 -12.33 -5.44
C VAL A 191 -3.38 -10.87 -5.02
N LEU A 192 -4.27 -10.38 -4.15
CA LEU A 192 -4.16 -9.04 -3.57
C LEU A 192 -3.34 -9.13 -2.27
N TRP A 193 -2.48 -8.15 -2.00
CA TRP A 193 -1.74 -8.08 -0.74
C TRP A 193 -1.48 -6.64 -0.32
N GLY A 194 -1.84 -6.31 0.92
CA GLY A 194 -1.56 -5.01 1.53
C GLY A 194 -1.32 -5.12 3.03
N TYR A 195 -0.42 -4.27 3.53
CA TYR A 195 -0.10 -4.14 4.95
C TYR A 195 -0.35 -2.70 5.42
N SER A 196 -0.81 -2.53 6.67
CA SER A 196 -1.05 -1.20 7.26
C SER A 196 -2.00 -0.37 6.38
N GLY A 197 -1.64 0.84 5.95
CA GLY A 197 -2.47 1.61 5.01
C GLY A 197 -2.75 0.91 3.67
N GLY A 198 -1.83 0.06 3.18
CA GLY A 198 -2.09 -0.80 2.02
C GLY A 198 -3.22 -1.81 2.25
N SER A 199 -3.43 -2.24 3.49
CA SER A 199 -4.55 -3.13 3.85
C SER A 199 -5.91 -2.47 3.68
N ILE A 200 -5.99 -1.12 3.74
CA ILE A 200 -7.23 -0.38 3.44
C ILE A 200 -7.62 -0.66 1.99
N ALA A 201 -6.70 -0.44 1.05
CA ALA A 201 -6.97 -0.63 -0.37
C ALA A 201 -7.29 -2.10 -0.73
N SER A 202 -6.50 -3.05 -0.22
CA SER A 202 -6.73 -4.48 -0.50
C SER A 202 -8.03 -5.00 0.13
N SER A 203 -8.40 -4.55 1.33
CA SER A 203 -9.63 -4.98 2.01
C SER A 203 -10.88 -4.40 1.37
N TRP A 204 -10.84 -3.13 0.96
CA TRP A 204 -11.90 -2.49 0.19
C TRP A 204 -12.06 -3.13 -1.18
N ALA A 205 -10.97 -3.44 -1.88
CA ALA A 205 -11.02 -4.18 -3.15
C ALA A 205 -11.69 -5.56 -2.98
N ALA A 206 -11.28 -6.33 -1.98
CA ALA A 206 -11.88 -7.65 -1.71
C ALA A 206 -13.38 -7.55 -1.34
N SER A 207 -13.77 -6.52 -0.60
CA SER A 207 -15.16 -6.30 -0.15
C SER A 207 -16.06 -5.73 -1.25
N LEU A 208 -15.50 -4.93 -2.17
CA LEU A 208 -16.22 -4.36 -3.32
C LEU A 208 -16.29 -5.31 -4.52
N GLN A 209 -15.39 -6.28 -4.63
CA GLN A 209 -15.36 -7.25 -5.72
C GLN A 209 -16.75 -7.84 -6.04
N PRO A 210 -17.57 -8.30 -5.07
CA PRO A 210 -18.86 -8.92 -5.36
C PRO A 210 -19.88 -8.01 -6.08
N THR A 211 -19.81 -6.70 -5.84
CA THR A 211 -20.81 -5.72 -6.33
C THR A 211 -20.26 -4.84 -7.44
N TYR A 212 -18.98 -4.50 -7.41
CA TYR A 212 -18.32 -3.60 -8.36
C TYR A 212 -17.61 -4.32 -9.52
N ALA A 213 -16.99 -5.47 -9.23
CA ALA A 213 -16.22 -6.23 -10.20
C ALA A 213 -16.48 -7.75 -10.08
N PRO A 214 -17.74 -8.19 -10.19
CA PRO A 214 -18.11 -9.61 -10.01
C PRO A 214 -17.37 -10.53 -10.99
N GLU A 215 -17.06 -10.04 -12.19
CA GLU A 215 -16.35 -10.77 -13.23
C GLU A 215 -14.88 -11.06 -12.88
N LEU A 216 -14.28 -10.30 -11.96
CA LEU A 216 -12.90 -10.54 -11.50
C LEU A 216 -12.77 -11.70 -10.53
N LYS A 217 -13.87 -12.23 -9.98
CA LYS A 217 -13.84 -13.37 -9.05
C LYS A 217 -13.04 -14.55 -9.59
N GLN A 218 -13.13 -14.81 -10.90
CA GLN A 218 -12.40 -15.91 -11.53
C GLN A 218 -10.90 -15.65 -11.65
N HIS A 219 -10.45 -14.40 -11.60
CA HIS A 219 -9.04 -14.02 -11.67
C HIS A 219 -8.40 -13.97 -10.27
N LEU A 220 -9.17 -13.57 -9.26
CA LEU A 220 -8.69 -13.37 -7.90
C LEU A 220 -8.62 -14.70 -7.13
N LEU A 221 -7.40 -15.15 -6.82
CA LEU A 221 -7.17 -16.36 -6.01
C LEU A 221 -7.34 -16.11 -4.51
N GLY A 222 -7.16 -14.87 -4.07
CA GLY A 222 -7.32 -14.50 -2.66
C GLY A 222 -6.78 -13.09 -2.35
N CYS A 223 -6.94 -12.67 -1.10
CA CYS A 223 -6.44 -11.41 -0.57
C CYS A 223 -5.77 -11.61 0.80
N ALA A 224 -4.52 -11.18 0.93
CA ALA A 224 -3.77 -11.16 2.18
C ALA A 224 -3.76 -9.74 2.78
N LEU A 225 -4.10 -9.63 4.06
CA LEU A 225 -4.20 -8.37 4.80
C LEU A 225 -3.39 -8.50 6.09
N GLY A 226 -2.48 -7.56 6.33
CA GLY A 226 -1.82 -7.48 7.64
C GLY A 226 -1.75 -6.07 8.19
N GLY A 227 -1.57 -5.95 9.51
CA GLY A 227 -1.76 -4.66 10.17
C GLY A 227 -3.13 -4.08 9.79
N PHE A 228 -4.15 -4.95 9.72
CA PHE A 228 -5.40 -4.73 9.00
C PHE A 228 -6.19 -3.57 9.60
N VAL A 229 -6.15 -2.42 8.92
CA VAL A 229 -6.84 -1.20 9.32
C VAL A 229 -8.32 -1.38 9.04
N THR A 230 -9.10 -1.51 10.12
CA THR A 230 -10.54 -1.77 10.03
C THR A 230 -11.40 -0.58 10.43
N ASN A 231 -10.85 0.30 11.30
CA ASN A 231 -11.51 1.46 11.88
C ASN A 231 -10.49 2.61 12.00
N ILE A 232 -10.73 3.69 11.27
CA ILE A 232 -9.84 4.87 11.19
C ILE A 232 -9.88 5.68 12.51
N THR A 233 -11.04 5.77 13.17
CA THR A 233 -11.20 6.44 14.47
C THR A 233 -10.31 5.79 15.53
N ALA A 234 -10.32 4.46 15.63
CA ALA A 234 -9.50 3.73 16.59
C ALA A 234 -8.00 3.93 16.34
N THR A 235 -7.57 4.02 15.07
CA THR A 235 -6.19 4.38 14.70
C THR A 235 -5.84 5.81 15.12
N ALA A 236 -6.75 6.77 14.92
CA ALA A 236 -6.54 8.15 15.36
C ALA A 236 -6.43 8.25 16.89
N GLU A 237 -7.27 7.54 17.63
CA GLU A 237 -7.27 7.52 19.10
C GLU A 237 -5.97 6.96 19.68
N ILE A 238 -5.45 5.84 19.17
CA ILE A 238 -4.24 5.22 19.71
C ILE A 238 -2.96 5.97 19.32
N THR A 239 -2.96 6.67 18.19
CA THR A 239 -1.76 7.37 17.68
C THR A 239 -1.64 8.81 18.15
N ASP A 240 -2.73 9.44 18.61
CA ASP A 240 -2.75 10.84 19.07
C ASP A 240 -1.72 11.09 20.18
N GLY A 241 -0.92 12.15 20.04
CA GLY A 241 0.14 12.49 21.00
C GLY A 241 1.33 11.53 21.03
N GLY A 242 1.30 10.44 20.25
CA GLY A 242 2.37 9.45 20.16
C GLY A 242 3.37 9.71 19.03
N ILE A 243 4.31 8.77 18.84
CA ILE A 243 5.31 8.84 17.76
C ILE A 243 4.68 8.75 16.35
N PHE A 244 3.50 8.12 16.25
CA PHE A 244 2.74 7.95 15.00
C PHE A 244 1.63 8.99 14.79
N ALA A 245 1.56 10.03 15.63
CA ALA A 245 0.51 11.04 15.57
C ALA A 245 0.40 11.74 14.20
N GLY A 246 1.46 11.72 13.39
CA GLY A 246 1.46 12.25 12.03
C GLY A 246 0.50 11.57 11.06
N LEU A 247 0.02 10.36 11.34
CA LEU A 247 -1.03 9.72 10.53
C LEU A 247 -2.35 10.51 10.55
N ILE A 248 -2.64 11.20 11.65
CA ILE A 248 -3.90 11.95 11.84
C ILE A 248 -4.04 13.08 10.81
N PRO A 249 -3.13 14.08 10.73
CA PRO A 249 -3.26 15.15 9.75
C PRO A 249 -3.18 14.63 8.31
N LEU A 250 -2.37 13.60 8.03
CA LEU A 250 -2.29 12.99 6.70
C LEU A 250 -3.65 12.39 6.29
N ALA A 251 -4.30 11.64 7.17
CA ALA A 251 -5.62 11.04 6.90
C ALA A 251 -6.73 12.09 6.80
N LEU A 252 -6.74 13.10 7.68
CA LEU A 252 -7.74 14.16 7.63
C LEU A 252 -7.64 15.00 6.35
N HIS A 253 -6.44 15.29 5.86
CA HIS A 253 -6.25 15.92 4.55
C HIS A 253 -6.65 14.98 3.40
N GLY A 254 -6.37 13.68 3.51
CA GLY A 254 -6.78 12.67 2.52
C GLY A 254 -8.30 12.63 2.33
N LEU A 255 -9.07 12.51 3.42
CA LEU A 255 -10.53 12.60 3.34
C LEU A 255 -11.01 13.98 2.88
N SER A 256 -10.33 15.06 3.30
CA SER A 256 -10.63 16.41 2.82
C SER A 256 -10.40 16.60 1.31
N ASN A 257 -9.54 15.80 0.68
CA ASN A 257 -9.32 15.82 -0.76
C ASN A 257 -10.45 15.16 -1.55
N GLU A 258 -11.17 14.22 -0.93
CA GLU A 258 -12.30 13.51 -1.55
C GLU A 258 -13.65 14.16 -1.19
N TYR A 259 -13.84 14.61 0.05
CA TYR A 259 -15.12 15.07 0.60
C TYR A 259 -15.05 16.56 0.97
N GLN A 260 -15.76 17.42 0.22
CA GLN A 260 -15.72 18.87 0.42
C GLN A 260 -16.33 19.29 1.76
N GLU A 261 -17.44 18.66 2.14
CA GLU A 261 -18.12 18.87 3.41
C GLU A 261 -17.25 18.45 4.61
N PHE A 262 -16.46 17.38 4.47
CA PHE A 262 -15.49 16.96 5.48
C PHE A 262 -14.42 18.03 5.67
N ARG A 263 -13.85 18.53 4.56
CA ARG A 263 -12.84 19.60 4.57
C ARG A 263 -13.35 20.84 5.30
N GLN A 264 -14.59 21.25 5.04
CA GLN A 264 -15.18 22.43 5.67
C GLN A 264 -15.28 22.24 7.19
N VAL A 265 -15.79 21.10 7.66
CA VAL A 265 -15.93 20.83 9.10
C VAL A 265 -14.55 20.72 9.78
N VAL A 266 -13.56 20.09 9.15
CA VAL A 266 -12.18 20.08 9.68
C VAL A 266 -11.64 21.50 9.83
N HIS A 267 -11.76 22.33 8.78
CA HIS A 267 -11.28 23.70 8.78
C HIS A 267 -11.95 24.55 9.88
N ASP A 268 -13.27 24.47 10.01
CA ASP A 268 -14.03 25.31 10.95
C ASP A 268 -13.83 24.92 12.42
N ASN A 269 -13.34 23.72 12.68
CA ASN A 269 -13.07 23.21 14.03
C ASN A 269 -11.58 23.19 14.38
N LEU A 270 -10.70 23.64 13.48
CA LEU A 270 -9.27 23.74 13.71
C LEU A 270 -8.95 25.02 14.49
N ASP A 271 -8.13 24.92 15.54
CA ASP A 271 -7.64 26.11 16.22
C ASP A 271 -6.82 26.96 15.22
N PRO A 272 -7.17 28.25 14.99
CA PRO A 272 -6.43 29.11 14.08
C PRO A 272 -4.93 29.20 14.40
N GLN A 273 -4.52 29.04 15.66
CA GLN A 273 -3.10 29.03 16.06
C GLN A 273 -2.34 27.80 15.55
N HIS A 274 -3.06 26.72 15.22
CA HIS A 274 -2.49 25.48 14.73
C HIS A 274 -2.70 25.26 13.22
N MET A 275 -3.39 26.17 12.54
CA MET A 275 -3.75 26.08 11.12
C MET A 275 -2.53 25.81 10.21
N ASP A 276 -1.52 26.68 10.23
CA ASP A 276 -0.33 26.54 9.38
C ASP A 276 0.44 25.24 9.66
N PHE A 277 0.50 24.85 10.94
CA PHE A 277 1.16 23.62 11.36
C PHE A 277 0.39 22.39 10.84
N PHE A 278 -0.93 22.37 10.99
CA PHE A 278 -1.80 21.30 10.51
C PHE A 278 -1.80 21.17 8.99
N ASN A 279 -1.77 22.29 8.26
CA ASN A 279 -1.73 22.33 6.80
C ASN A 279 -0.45 21.72 6.22
N GLN A 280 0.60 21.52 7.02
CA GLN A 280 1.77 20.74 6.57
C GLN A 280 1.44 19.28 6.23
N GLY A 281 0.28 18.76 6.67
CA GLY A 281 -0.19 17.43 6.30
C GLY A 281 -0.55 17.28 4.82
N SER A 282 -0.98 18.34 4.12
CA SER A 282 -1.27 18.27 2.68
C SER A 282 -0.01 18.23 1.81
N GLU A 283 1.14 18.65 2.34
CA GLU A 283 2.38 18.83 1.58
C GLU A 283 3.39 17.70 1.78
N ARG A 284 3.19 16.85 2.79
CA ARG A 284 4.19 15.88 3.24
C ARG A 284 3.77 14.46 2.90
N CYS A 285 4.75 13.70 2.42
CA CYS A 285 4.64 12.25 2.35
C CYS A 285 4.87 11.60 3.73
N PHE A 286 4.46 10.34 3.86
CA PHE A 286 4.49 9.51 5.07
C PHE A 286 5.66 9.78 6.01
N ALA A 287 6.91 9.53 5.58
CA ALA A 287 8.07 9.65 6.45
C ALA A 287 8.30 11.10 6.94
N GLY A 288 8.06 12.08 6.07
CA GLY A 288 8.14 13.49 6.43
C GLY A 288 7.03 13.92 7.37
N GLY A 289 5.81 13.43 7.18
CA GLY A 289 4.66 13.70 8.02
C GLY A 289 4.82 13.11 9.43
N LEU A 290 5.18 11.83 9.53
CA LEU A 290 5.44 11.19 10.83
C LEU A 290 6.52 11.94 11.62
N ASN A 291 7.65 12.28 10.99
CA ASN A 291 8.72 12.99 11.69
C ASN A 291 8.32 14.42 12.12
N PHE A 292 7.54 15.12 11.29
CA PHE A 292 7.12 16.50 11.58
C PHE A 292 6.09 16.57 12.71
N PHE A 293 5.16 15.63 12.75
CA PHE A 293 4.02 15.63 13.67
C PHE A 293 4.17 14.70 14.88
N ARG A 294 5.30 14.00 15.03
CA ARG A 294 5.54 13.12 16.19
C ARG A 294 5.31 13.86 17.52
N PHE A 295 4.66 13.18 18.46
CA PHE A 295 4.34 13.67 19.81
C PHE A 295 3.41 14.90 19.85
N ARG A 296 2.70 15.19 18.76
CA ARG A 296 1.69 16.25 18.72
C ARG A 296 0.32 15.68 19.05
N SER A 297 -0.40 16.37 19.93
CA SER A 297 -1.79 16.05 20.22
C SER A 297 -2.72 16.84 19.30
N PHE A 298 -3.52 16.12 18.53
CA PHE A 298 -4.57 16.67 17.70
C PHE A 298 -5.88 16.74 18.47
N PHE A 299 -6.15 15.73 19.31
CA PHE A 299 -7.41 15.60 20.04
C PHE A 299 -7.25 15.62 21.57
N SER A 300 -6.14 15.11 22.11
CA SER A 300 -5.90 15.03 23.55
C SER A 300 -5.19 16.26 24.14
N GLY A 301 -5.34 16.48 25.45
CA GLY A 301 -4.63 17.53 26.17
C GLY A 301 -5.17 18.95 25.97
N SER A 302 -4.55 19.92 26.65
CA SER A 302 -5.01 21.32 26.69
C SER A 302 -4.52 22.17 25.50
N ASN A 303 -3.44 21.75 24.84
CA ASN A 303 -2.86 22.42 23.66
C ASN A 303 -3.10 21.59 22.39
N ARG A 304 -4.34 21.11 22.25
CA ARG A 304 -4.78 20.23 21.16
C ARG A 304 -5.09 21.03 19.89
N THR A 305 -4.80 20.42 18.75
CA THR A 305 -5.04 21.03 17.42
C THR A 305 -6.52 21.33 17.17
N PHE A 306 -7.42 20.44 17.59
CA PHE A 306 -8.87 20.63 17.49
C PHE A 306 -9.47 20.90 18.88
N PRO A 307 -10.02 22.09 19.16
CA PRO A 307 -10.57 22.42 20.48
C PRO A 307 -11.70 21.50 20.96
N ARG A 308 -12.43 20.86 20.05
CA ARG A 308 -13.45 19.83 20.37
C ARG A 308 -12.85 18.49 20.82
N GLY A 309 -11.56 18.25 20.61
CA GLY A 309 -10.94 16.97 20.92
C GLY A 309 -11.57 15.81 20.14
N PHE A 310 -11.67 14.64 20.77
CA PHE A 310 -12.23 13.43 20.15
C PHE A 310 -13.72 13.54 19.81
N ASP A 311 -14.45 14.52 20.37
CA ASP A 311 -15.85 14.78 20.00
C ASP A 311 -15.99 15.22 18.53
N LEU A 312 -14.91 15.70 17.89
CA LEU A 312 -14.91 16.01 16.47
C LEU A 312 -15.06 14.75 15.60
N LEU A 313 -14.48 13.62 16.02
CA LEU A 313 -14.59 12.35 15.28
C LEU A 313 -16.01 11.78 15.31
N HIS A 314 -16.85 12.28 16.21
CA HIS A 314 -18.26 11.93 16.37
C HIS A 314 -19.21 13.02 15.85
N ASP A 315 -18.69 14.06 15.20
CA ASP A 315 -19.51 15.03 14.48
C ASP A 315 -20.37 14.34 13.41
N GLU A 316 -21.58 14.83 13.15
CA GLU A 316 -22.51 14.17 12.22
C GLU A 316 -21.90 14.00 10.82
N THR A 317 -21.17 15.01 10.32
CA THR A 317 -20.56 14.94 8.99
C THR A 317 -19.28 14.12 9.00
N ILE A 318 -18.36 14.42 9.94
CA ILE A 318 -17.06 13.72 10.05
C ILE A 318 -17.27 12.24 10.35
N GLY A 319 -18.08 11.93 11.37
CA GLY A 319 -18.37 10.57 11.81
C GLY A 319 -18.97 9.75 10.68
N LYS A 320 -20.00 10.26 10.00
CA LYS A 320 -20.62 9.57 8.86
C LYS A 320 -19.61 9.24 7.76
N ILE A 321 -18.77 10.21 7.37
CA ILE A 321 -17.79 10.01 6.29
C ILE A 321 -16.69 9.02 6.70
N ILE A 322 -16.23 9.07 7.96
CA ILE A 322 -15.29 8.08 8.48
C ILE A 322 -15.91 6.69 8.48
N GLU A 323 -17.14 6.54 8.98
CA GLU A 323 -17.86 5.26 9.00
C GLU A 323 -18.01 4.70 7.59
N GLU A 324 -18.42 5.51 6.61
CA GLU A 324 -18.56 5.12 5.20
C GLU A 324 -17.23 4.68 4.55
N ASN A 325 -16.08 5.02 5.15
CA ASN A 325 -14.74 4.65 4.70
C ASN A 325 -14.05 3.57 5.57
N CYS A 326 -14.76 3.00 6.54
CA CYS A 326 -14.29 1.89 7.37
C CYS A 326 -14.95 0.57 6.99
N VAL A 327 -14.15 -0.46 6.69
CA VAL A 327 -14.67 -1.81 6.40
C VAL A 327 -15.49 -2.41 7.55
N CYS A 328 -15.26 -1.95 8.79
CA CYS A 328 -16.07 -2.34 9.95
C CYS A 328 -17.48 -1.73 10.00
N HIS A 329 -17.89 -0.91 9.04
CA HIS A 329 -19.27 -0.44 8.91
C HIS A 329 -19.98 -1.00 7.68
N LEU A 330 -19.29 -1.78 6.85
CA LEU A 330 -19.91 -2.49 5.73
C LEU A 330 -20.92 -3.53 6.22
N ASN A 331 -21.87 -3.88 5.35
CA ASN A 331 -22.88 -4.92 5.57
C ASN A 331 -22.55 -6.21 4.78
N GLN A 332 -23.37 -7.25 4.96
CA GLN A 332 -23.16 -8.57 4.38
C GLN A 332 -23.09 -8.59 2.84
N THR A 333 -23.65 -7.60 2.14
CA THR A 333 -23.58 -7.50 0.67
C THR A 333 -22.13 -7.34 0.18
N PHE A 334 -21.25 -6.80 1.03
CA PHE A 334 -19.83 -6.61 0.76
C PHE A 334 -18.95 -7.74 1.33
N LEU A 335 -19.54 -8.88 1.72
CA LEU A 335 -18.77 -10.02 2.18
C LEU A 335 -17.84 -10.53 1.06
N PRO A 336 -16.51 -10.59 1.27
CA PRO A 336 -15.58 -11.08 0.26
C PRO A 336 -15.94 -12.48 -0.25
N GLN A 337 -15.90 -12.65 -1.57
CA GLN A 337 -16.18 -13.94 -2.24
C GLN A 337 -14.93 -14.70 -2.67
N ILE A 338 -13.77 -14.24 -2.24
CA ILE A 338 -12.45 -14.83 -2.48
C ILE A 338 -11.83 -15.25 -1.14
N PRO A 339 -10.88 -16.20 -1.13
CA PRO A 339 -10.13 -16.56 0.06
C PRO A 339 -9.45 -15.34 0.71
N MET A 340 -9.59 -15.22 2.03
CA MET A 340 -8.99 -14.13 2.81
C MET A 340 -7.96 -14.68 3.80
N PHE A 341 -6.81 -14.02 3.90
CA PHE A 341 -5.78 -14.29 4.90
C PHE A 341 -5.47 -13.03 5.70
N LEU A 342 -5.65 -13.10 7.01
CA LEU A 342 -5.36 -12.02 7.94
C LEU A 342 -4.11 -12.38 8.75
N TYR A 343 -3.23 -11.42 8.98
CA TYR A 343 -2.12 -11.57 9.93
C TYR A 343 -1.92 -10.29 10.74
N HIS A 344 -1.80 -10.40 12.06
CA HIS A 344 -1.81 -9.21 12.92
C HIS A 344 -1.07 -9.47 14.23
N GLY A 345 -0.39 -8.45 14.76
CA GLY A 345 0.35 -8.52 16.01
C GLY A 345 -0.54 -8.17 17.20
N LEU A 346 -0.41 -8.90 18.31
CA LEU A 346 -1.20 -8.67 19.51
C LEU A 346 -0.96 -7.27 20.10
N PHE A 347 0.29 -6.80 20.02
CA PHE A 347 0.74 -5.54 20.62
C PHE A 347 0.81 -4.40 19.59
N ASP A 348 0.04 -4.50 18.50
CA ASP A 348 -0.02 -3.47 17.47
C ASP A 348 -0.45 -2.12 18.07
N GLU A 349 0.48 -1.18 18.05
CA GLU A 349 0.43 0.14 18.66
C GLU A 349 -0.14 1.22 17.73
N ILE A 350 -0.51 0.85 16.49
CA ILE A 350 -1.08 1.75 15.47
C ILE A 350 -2.50 1.29 15.10
N VAL A 351 -2.69 -0.01 14.94
CA VAL A 351 -3.93 -0.64 14.48
C VAL A 351 -4.37 -1.68 15.51
N PRO A 352 -5.30 -1.32 16.42
CA PRO A 352 -5.68 -2.21 17.51
C PRO A 352 -6.21 -3.57 17.04
N ILE A 353 -5.68 -4.66 17.62
CA ILE A 353 -6.05 -6.06 17.32
C ILE A 353 -7.55 -6.37 17.46
N THR A 354 -8.27 -5.56 18.24
CA THR A 354 -9.72 -5.66 18.43
C THR A 354 -10.48 -5.52 17.12
N GLY A 355 -10.03 -4.66 16.20
CA GLY A 355 -10.62 -4.45 14.89
C GLY A 355 -10.57 -5.69 13.99
N PRO A 356 -9.38 -6.23 13.66
CA PRO A 356 -9.23 -7.47 12.90
C PRO A 356 -10.01 -8.67 13.50
N ARG A 357 -9.97 -8.85 14.83
CA ARG A 357 -10.76 -9.89 15.51
C ARG A 357 -12.27 -9.71 15.32
N HIS A 358 -12.75 -8.46 15.40
CA HIS A 358 -14.15 -8.14 15.17
C HIS A 358 -14.59 -8.43 13.72
N ILE A 359 -13.79 -8.01 12.74
CA ILE A 359 -14.06 -8.33 11.32
C ILE A 359 -14.03 -9.84 11.08
N PHE A 360 -13.06 -10.56 11.65
CA PHE A 360 -13.01 -12.01 11.53
C PHE A 360 -14.31 -12.66 12.00
N ASN A 361 -14.73 -12.37 13.23
CA ASN A 361 -15.97 -12.91 13.80
C ASN A 361 -17.21 -12.55 12.96
N ARG A 362 -17.26 -11.32 12.43
CA ARG A 362 -18.38 -10.85 11.61
C ARG A 362 -18.44 -11.52 10.25
N TRP A 363 -17.32 -11.61 9.53
CA TRP A 363 -17.29 -12.31 8.24
C TRP A 363 -17.59 -13.80 8.40
N CYS A 364 -17.15 -14.41 9.50
CA CYS A 364 -17.51 -15.79 9.84
C CYS A 364 -19.01 -15.95 10.11
N SER A 365 -19.63 -15.05 10.88
CA SER A 365 -21.07 -15.11 11.15
C SER A 365 -21.92 -14.87 9.90
N TRP A 366 -21.39 -14.13 8.93
CA TRP A 366 -21.99 -13.96 7.60
C TRP A 366 -21.76 -15.11 6.64
N GLY A 367 -20.95 -16.10 7.01
CA GLY A 367 -20.75 -17.34 6.25
C GLY A 367 -19.69 -17.25 5.14
N ILE A 368 -18.63 -16.45 5.33
CA ILE A 368 -17.46 -16.46 4.44
C ILE A 368 -16.93 -17.88 4.25
N LYS A 369 -16.55 -18.22 3.01
CA LYS A 369 -16.18 -19.60 2.65
C LYS A 369 -14.75 -19.98 3.03
N SER A 370 -13.85 -19.00 3.12
CA SER A 370 -12.44 -19.19 3.44
C SER A 370 -11.90 -17.93 4.08
N LEU A 371 -11.64 -17.99 5.38
CA LEU A 371 -11.00 -16.93 6.14
C LEU A 371 -10.01 -17.53 7.13
N GLU A 372 -8.73 -17.27 6.90
CA GLU A 372 -7.67 -17.63 7.83
C GLU A 372 -7.17 -16.38 8.56
N PHE A 373 -6.95 -16.49 9.87
CA PHE A 373 -6.37 -15.43 10.69
C PHE A 373 -5.19 -15.98 11.50
N ALA A 374 -3.99 -15.55 11.13
CA ALA A 374 -2.74 -15.84 11.81
C ALA A 374 -2.37 -14.69 12.77
N GLU A 375 -2.80 -14.80 14.01
CA GLU A 375 -2.50 -13.81 15.04
C GLU A 375 -1.16 -14.11 15.73
N ASP A 376 -0.31 -13.11 15.82
CA ASP A 376 1.03 -13.19 16.39
C ASP A 376 1.05 -12.58 17.81
N LEU A 377 1.52 -13.34 18.79
CA LEU A 377 1.44 -12.98 20.21
C LEU A 377 2.63 -12.15 20.72
N LEU A 378 3.67 -11.93 19.91
CA LEU A 378 4.91 -11.28 20.36
C LEU A 378 5.26 -10.00 19.60
N THR A 379 4.57 -9.73 18.49
CA THR A 379 4.90 -8.59 17.61
C THR A 379 3.98 -7.39 17.80
N ALA A 380 4.56 -6.21 17.55
CA ALA A 380 3.88 -4.93 17.41
C ALA A 380 3.77 -4.56 15.90
N HIS A 381 3.26 -3.39 15.54
CA HIS A 381 2.90 -3.04 14.16
C HIS A 381 4.07 -3.16 13.17
N VAL A 382 5.23 -2.56 13.49
CA VAL A 382 6.37 -2.55 12.56
C VAL A 382 7.03 -3.93 12.47
N GLY A 383 7.20 -4.60 13.61
CA GLY A 383 7.78 -5.95 13.65
C GLY A 383 6.92 -6.98 12.90
N GLN A 384 5.59 -6.87 13.04
CA GLN A 384 4.65 -7.78 12.38
C GLN A 384 4.66 -7.63 10.85
N GLN A 385 5.03 -6.46 10.32
CA GLN A 385 5.20 -6.30 8.88
C GLN A 385 6.26 -7.26 8.33
N ILE A 386 7.34 -7.48 9.08
CA ILE A 386 8.46 -8.33 8.66
C ILE A 386 8.15 -9.80 8.97
N VAL A 387 7.82 -10.09 10.24
CA VAL A 387 7.58 -11.45 10.72
C VAL A 387 6.34 -12.07 10.07
N GLY A 388 5.24 -11.31 10.00
CA GLY A 388 3.99 -11.77 9.42
C GLY A 388 4.01 -11.88 7.90
N ALA A 389 4.87 -11.11 7.21
CA ALA A 389 5.01 -11.22 5.75
C ALA A 389 5.50 -12.60 5.28
N ALA A 390 6.27 -13.32 6.10
CA ALA A 390 6.65 -14.70 5.78
C ALA A 390 5.45 -15.65 5.73
N ALA A 391 4.50 -15.50 6.66
CA ALA A 391 3.26 -16.26 6.65
C ALA A 391 2.37 -15.87 5.46
N ALA A 392 2.20 -14.56 5.22
CA ALA A 392 1.46 -14.06 4.06
C ALA A 392 2.05 -14.58 2.74
N TRP A 393 3.36 -14.49 2.57
CA TRP A 393 4.04 -15.00 1.37
C TRP A 393 3.85 -16.50 1.19
N THR A 394 3.96 -17.27 2.28
CA THR A 394 3.73 -18.73 2.24
C THR A 394 2.30 -19.05 1.77
N TRP A 395 1.31 -18.31 2.26
CA TRP A 395 -0.08 -18.45 1.85
C TRP A 395 -0.29 -18.04 0.37
N ILE A 396 0.29 -16.92 -0.06
CA ILE A 396 0.23 -16.42 -1.44
C ILE A 396 0.86 -17.43 -2.41
N GLU A 397 2.07 -17.92 -2.09
CA GLU A 397 2.79 -18.90 -2.90
C GLU A 397 1.99 -20.21 -3.02
N ASN A 398 1.37 -20.67 -1.92
CA ASN A 398 0.51 -21.84 -1.94
C ASN A 398 -0.66 -21.69 -2.93
N LEU A 399 -1.34 -20.54 -2.94
CA LEU A 399 -2.43 -20.28 -3.89
C LEU A 399 -1.95 -20.29 -5.34
N PHE A 400 -0.84 -19.62 -5.64
CA PHE A 400 -0.27 -19.62 -7.00
C PHE A 400 0.19 -21.00 -7.49
N ASN A 401 0.48 -21.91 -6.57
CA ASN A 401 0.87 -23.28 -6.86
C ASN A 401 -0.33 -24.26 -6.88
N GLY A 402 -1.56 -23.75 -6.83
CA GLY A 402 -2.78 -24.56 -6.87
C GLY A 402 -3.14 -25.22 -5.54
N GLY A 403 -2.48 -24.81 -4.45
CA GLY A 403 -2.86 -25.19 -3.10
C GLY A 403 -4.24 -24.64 -2.74
N LYS A 404 -4.93 -25.37 -1.85
CA LYS A 404 -6.26 -24.96 -1.37
C LYS A 404 -6.12 -24.06 -0.15
N PRO A 405 -6.89 -22.97 -0.06
CA PRO A 405 -7.01 -22.23 1.20
C PRO A 405 -7.82 -23.04 2.22
N VAL A 406 -7.91 -22.54 3.45
CA VAL A 406 -8.76 -23.14 4.49
C VAL A 406 -10.23 -23.14 4.09
N GLU A 407 -10.99 -24.11 4.58
CA GLU A 407 -12.45 -24.11 4.46
C GLU A 407 -13.07 -23.53 5.73
N GLY A 408 -14.05 -22.64 5.57
CA GLY A 408 -14.68 -21.92 6.67
C GLY A 408 -13.75 -20.88 7.29
N CYS A 409 -13.77 -20.81 8.62
CA CYS A 409 -13.02 -19.82 9.39
C CYS A 409 -12.02 -20.49 10.32
N VAL A 410 -10.75 -20.10 10.24
CA VAL A 410 -9.67 -20.59 11.09
C VAL A 410 -8.92 -19.42 11.69
N HIS A 411 -9.00 -19.24 13.01
CA HIS A 411 -8.18 -18.28 13.75
C HIS A 411 -7.18 -19.05 14.62
N THR A 412 -5.91 -18.76 14.44
CA THR A 412 -4.82 -19.39 15.19
C THR A 412 -3.90 -18.32 15.76
N GLN A 413 -3.70 -18.38 17.07
CA GLN A 413 -2.69 -17.59 17.77
C GLN A 413 -1.37 -18.35 17.80
N ARG A 414 -0.27 -17.64 17.52
CA ARG A 414 1.08 -18.20 17.51
C ARG A 414 2.00 -17.27 18.26
N LEU A 415 3.03 -17.82 18.92
CA LEU A 415 4.08 -16.99 19.50
C LEU A 415 4.70 -16.09 18.44
N ASN A 416 4.92 -16.61 17.24
CA ASN A 416 5.54 -15.88 16.15
C ASN A 416 5.15 -16.47 14.79
N ASN A 417 4.71 -15.66 13.83
CA ASN A 417 4.26 -16.14 12.53
C ASN A 417 5.42 -16.58 11.61
N LEU A 418 6.62 -16.03 11.75
CA LEU A 418 7.78 -16.42 10.93
C LEU A 418 8.22 -17.87 11.21
N TYR A 419 8.27 -18.27 12.49
CA TYR A 419 8.76 -19.59 12.88
C TYR A 419 7.66 -20.65 12.99
N PHE A 420 6.45 -20.25 13.41
CA PHE A 420 5.38 -21.20 13.77
C PHE A 420 4.21 -21.23 12.80
N TYR A 421 4.19 -20.39 11.76
CA TYR A 421 3.23 -20.56 10.67
C TYR A 421 3.60 -21.81 9.85
N PRO A 422 2.66 -22.74 9.59
CA PRO A 422 2.96 -23.97 8.86
C PRO A 422 3.44 -23.69 7.44
N GLY A 423 4.48 -24.42 7.01
CA GLY A 423 4.95 -24.38 5.62
C GLY A 423 5.87 -23.22 5.27
N VAL A 424 6.20 -22.32 6.21
CA VAL A 424 7.24 -21.29 5.96
C VAL A 424 8.58 -21.98 5.71
N LYS A 425 9.07 -21.88 4.48
CA LYS A 425 10.34 -22.47 4.04
C LYS A 425 11.53 -21.77 4.69
N GLN A 426 12.66 -22.47 4.83
CA GLN A 426 13.85 -21.90 5.45
C GLN A 426 14.36 -20.68 4.66
N GLU A 427 14.33 -20.71 3.33
CA GLU A 427 14.77 -19.60 2.49
C GLU A 427 13.88 -18.37 2.66
N THR A 428 12.60 -18.57 2.96
CA THR A 428 11.67 -17.49 3.29
C THR A 428 12.01 -16.91 4.66
N LYS A 429 12.32 -17.76 5.65
CA LYS A 429 12.77 -17.29 6.98
C LYS A 429 14.04 -16.48 6.87
N ASP A 430 15.06 -17.01 6.18
CA ASP A 430 16.35 -16.34 6.01
C ASP A 430 16.19 -14.99 5.29
N TYR A 431 15.32 -14.93 4.28
CA TYR A 431 15.01 -13.69 3.56
C TYR A 431 14.39 -12.64 4.49
N PHE A 432 13.36 -13.01 5.25
CA PHE A 432 12.66 -12.07 6.12
C PHE A 432 13.46 -11.70 7.39
N LEU A 433 14.30 -12.60 7.91
CA LEU A 433 15.23 -12.29 9.01
C LEU A 433 16.37 -11.38 8.58
N GLY A 434 16.89 -11.55 7.35
CA GLY A 434 17.87 -10.63 6.78
C GLY A 434 17.42 -9.17 6.77
N PHE A 435 16.11 -8.90 6.87
CA PHE A 435 15.56 -7.55 7.01
C PHE A 435 15.80 -6.90 8.36
N GLU A 436 15.67 -7.63 9.46
CA GLU A 436 15.90 -7.05 10.79
C GLU A 436 17.35 -6.58 10.92
N PHE A 437 18.29 -7.41 10.49
CA PHE A 437 19.71 -7.09 10.53
C PHE A 437 20.08 -5.91 9.61
N SER A 438 19.56 -5.87 8.37
CA SER A 438 19.90 -4.80 7.42
C SER A 438 19.32 -3.42 7.79
N ILE A 439 18.14 -3.35 8.42
CA ILE A 439 17.56 -2.10 8.91
C ILE A 439 18.29 -1.62 10.17
N LEU A 440 18.57 -2.52 11.11
CA LEU A 440 19.38 -2.20 12.30
C LEU A 440 20.79 -1.73 11.90
N ASP A 441 21.44 -2.40 10.95
CA ASP A 441 22.75 -2.01 10.43
C ASP A 441 22.72 -0.64 9.73
N TYR A 442 21.67 -0.34 8.96
CA TYR A 442 21.51 0.94 8.26
C TYR A 442 21.19 2.11 9.21
N ILE A 443 20.37 1.88 10.25
CA ILE A 443 19.96 2.91 11.21
C ILE A 443 21.06 3.17 12.26
N ILE A 444 21.78 2.14 12.70
CA ILE A 444 22.71 2.22 13.84
C ILE A 444 24.18 2.31 13.35
N GLY A 445 24.46 2.05 12.07
CA GLY A 445 25.79 2.20 11.49
C GLY A 445 26.82 1.20 12.04
N GLY A 446 26.39 0.01 12.46
CA GLY A 446 27.28 -0.97 13.09
C GLY A 446 26.98 -2.39 12.66
N LYS A 447 27.96 -3.07 12.07
CA LYS A 447 28.01 -4.54 12.04
C LYS A 447 28.03 -5.07 13.48
N THR A 448 26.90 -5.45 14.04
CA THR A 448 26.81 -6.19 15.32
C THR A 448 25.44 -6.88 15.34
N LEU A 449 25.28 -8.21 15.31
CA LEU A 449 25.96 -9.27 16.05
C LEU A 449 25.98 -10.59 15.23
N ASP A 450 27.11 -11.28 15.25
CA ASP A 450 27.26 -12.67 14.78
C ASP A 450 26.64 -13.61 15.84
N TRP A 451 25.52 -14.25 15.52
CA TRP A 451 24.81 -15.19 16.40
C TRP A 451 25.35 -16.63 16.33
N ASN A 452 26.63 -16.84 16.02
CA ASN A 452 27.31 -18.13 16.20
C ASN A 452 27.58 -18.50 17.67
N VAL A 453 26.83 -17.94 18.62
CA VAL A 453 26.79 -18.39 20.02
C VAL A 453 25.32 -18.43 20.46
N LEU A 454 24.64 -19.54 20.12
CA LEU A 454 23.74 -20.30 21.01
C LEU A 454 23.36 -21.63 20.37
#